data_AF-A0AA89C0M2-F1
#
_entry.id   AF-A0AA89C0M2-F1
#
_cell.length_a   1.000
_cell.length_b   1.000
_cell.length_c   1.000
_cell.angle_alpha   90.00
_cell.angle_beta   90.00
_cell.angle_gamma   90.00
#
_symmetry.space_group_name_H-M   'P 1'
#
loop_
_entity.id
_entity.type
_entity.pdbx_description
1 polymer ?
#
loop_
_entity_poly.entity_id
_entity_poly.type
_entity_poly.pdbx_seq_one_letter_code
_entity_poly.pdbx_strand_id
1 'polypeptide(L)'
;MGRTLRETILNKAAPTIPLTIPPAETELPINLGEPSRMEIRKAIKKLKNGKAAGLDVIPAEAIKADIDTAVDILHSLFIKIWKEE
;
A
#
# COMPACT_ATOMS: atom_id res chain seq x y z
N MET A 1 44.79 24.75 9.14
CA MET A 1 43.66 23.84 9.44
C MET A 1 42.77 23.79 8.21
N GLY A 2 43.06 22.86 7.29
CA GLY A 2 42.39 22.76 6.00
C GLY A 2 41.12 21.94 6.11
N ARG A 3 39.96 22.58 5.96
CA ARG A 3 38.72 21.86 5.64
C ARG A 3 38.87 21.34 4.21
N THR A 4 38.72 20.05 4.03
CA THR A 4 39.08 19.38 2.79
C THR A 4 37.94 19.53 1.77
N LEU A 5 38.29 19.74 0.50
CA LEU A 5 37.36 19.86 -0.64
C LEU A 5 36.32 18.72 -0.73
N ARG A 6 36.54 17.61 -0.03
CA ARG A 6 35.64 16.46 0.07
C ARG A 6 34.33 16.79 0.80
N GLU A 7 34.38 17.65 1.81
CA GLU A 7 33.21 18.01 2.62
C GLU A 7 32.26 18.95 1.85
N THR A 8 32.80 19.83 0.99
CA THR A 8 32.01 20.79 0.21
C THR A 8 31.28 20.19 -0.99
N ILE A 9 31.75 19.06 -1.53
CA ILE A 9 31.10 18.39 -2.68
C ILE A 9 29.89 17.56 -2.24
N LEU A 10 29.94 16.96 -1.04
CA LEU A 10 28.90 16.08 -0.52
C LEU A 10 27.86 16.81 0.35
N ASN A 11 28.22 17.94 0.96
CA ASN A 11 27.33 18.65 1.88
C ASN A 11 26.50 19.71 1.14
N LYS A 12 25.32 19.34 0.64
CA LYS A 12 24.30 20.34 0.26
C LYS A 12 23.71 20.93 1.53
N ALA A 13 23.69 22.26 1.64
CA ALA A 13 23.03 22.94 2.75
C ALA A 13 21.55 22.50 2.84
N ALA A 14 21.04 22.33 4.06
CA ALA A 14 19.63 22.01 4.27
C ALA A 14 18.76 23.10 3.60
N PRO A 15 17.68 22.71 2.89
CA PRO A 15 16.81 23.68 2.25
C PRO A 15 16.24 24.67 3.28
N THR A 16 16.46 25.97 3.05
CA THR A 16 16.06 27.07 3.95
C THR A 16 14.56 27.33 3.95
N ILE A 17 13.82 26.75 3.01
CA ILE A 17 12.38 26.94 2.87
C ILE A 17 11.70 25.85 3.69
N PRO A 18 10.87 26.18 4.70
CA PRO A 18 10.03 25.19 5.34
C PRO A 18 9.15 24.53 4.26
N LEU A 19 9.22 23.20 4.17
CA LEU A 19 8.43 22.42 3.22
C LEU A 19 6.96 22.47 3.66
N THR A 20 6.25 23.53 3.29
CA THR A 20 4.79 23.65 3.43
C THR A 20 4.17 22.97 2.21
N ILE A 21 3.67 21.75 2.40
CA ILE A 21 2.72 21.15 1.48
C ILE A 21 1.37 21.84 1.66
N PRO A 22 0.76 22.41 0.61
CA PRO A 22 -0.59 22.95 0.71
C PRO A 22 -1.56 21.80 1.06
N PRO A 23 -2.61 22.07 1.87
CA PRO A 23 -3.67 21.09 2.11
C PRO A 23 -4.26 20.62 0.78
N ALA A 24 -4.64 19.35 0.68
CA ALA A 24 -5.31 18.85 -0.51
C ALA A 24 -6.59 19.67 -0.76
N GLU A 25 -6.67 20.32 -1.93
CA GLU A 25 -7.76 21.25 -2.27
C GLU A 25 -9.10 20.54 -2.53
N THR A 26 -9.07 19.22 -2.72
CA THR A 26 -10.26 18.39 -2.99
C THR A 26 -10.12 17.03 -2.35
N GLU A 27 -11.16 16.61 -1.61
CA GLU A 27 -11.30 15.22 -1.21
C GLU A 27 -11.55 14.38 -2.46
N LEU A 28 -10.72 13.35 -2.66
CA LEU A 28 -10.91 12.40 -3.75
C LEU A 28 -12.20 11.61 -3.49
N PRO A 29 -12.98 11.26 -4.53
CA PRO A 29 -14.19 10.45 -4.40
C PRO A 29 -13.83 8.98 -4.11
N ILE A 30 -13.24 8.74 -2.94
CA ILE A 30 -12.80 7.43 -2.46
C ILE A 30 -13.80 6.96 -1.42
N ASN A 31 -14.20 5.69 -1.53
CA ASN A 31 -15.04 5.06 -0.52
C ASN A 31 -14.22 4.84 0.76
N LEU A 32 -14.59 5.52 1.84
CA LEU A 32 -14.04 5.34 3.19
C LEU A 32 -14.89 4.39 4.05
N GLY A 33 -15.82 3.66 3.44
CA GLY A 33 -16.63 2.66 4.12
C GLY A 33 -15.85 1.37 4.39
N GLU A 34 -16.48 0.48 5.16
CA GLU A 34 -15.93 -0.85 5.40
C GLU A 34 -15.74 -1.63 4.08
N PRO A 35 -14.68 -2.44 3.95
CA PRO A 35 -14.41 -3.18 2.74
C PRO A 35 -15.46 -4.29 2.53
N SER A 36 -16.20 -4.24 1.42
CA SER A 36 -17.25 -5.21 1.14
C SER A 36 -16.70 -6.51 0.53
N ARG A 37 -17.37 -7.64 0.81
CA ARG A 37 -17.07 -8.94 0.19
C ARG A 37 -17.01 -8.89 -1.35
N MET A 38 -17.88 -8.09 -1.97
CA MET A 38 -17.93 -7.97 -3.43
C MET A 38 -16.70 -7.25 -4.00
N GLU A 39 -16.22 -6.22 -3.32
CA GLU A 39 -14.97 -5.53 -3.69
C GLU A 39 -13.78 -6.47 -3.58
N ILE A 40 -13.68 -7.22 -2.48
CA ILE A 40 -12.62 -8.23 -2.26
C ILE A 40 -12.67 -9.29 -3.36
N ARG A 41 -13.85 -9.82 -3.68
CA ARG A 41 -14.03 -10.79 -4.77
C ARG A 41 -13.57 -10.24 -6.11
N LYS A 42 -13.89 -8.98 -6.41
CA LYS A 42 -13.48 -8.30 -7.64
C LYS A 42 -11.97 -8.07 -7.67
N ALA A 43 -11.35 -7.75 -6.54
CA ALA A 43 -9.92 -7.60 -6.40
C ALA A 43 -9.17 -8.93 -6.63
N ILE A 44 -9.62 -10.03 -6.00
CA ILE A 44 -9.05 -11.37 -6.21
C ILE A 44 -9.09 -11.76 -7.69
N LYS A 45 -10.23 -11.55 -8.38
CA LYS A 45 -10.35 -11.82 -9.82
C LYS A 45 -9.38 -10.99 -10.67
N LYS A 46 -9.07 -9.76 -10.25
CA LYS A 46 -8.14 -8.85 -10.93
C LYS A 46 -6.67 -9.15 -10.68
N LEU A 47 -6.31 -10.03 -9.73
CA LEU A 47 -4.92 -10.41 -9.50
C LEU A 47 -4.28 -10.93 -10.80
N LYS A 48 -3.00 -10.64 -11.03
CA LYS A 48 -2.29 -11.11 -12.23
C LYS A 48 -1.77 -12.53 -11.99
N ASN A 49 -2.00 -13.41 -12.97
CA ASN A 49 -1.43 -14.75 -12.98
C ASN A 49 0.04 -14.71 -13.45
N GLY A 50 0.78 -15.79 -13.21
CA GLY A 50 2.19 -15.95 -13.59
C GLY A 50 3.13 -15.03 -12.82
N LYS A 51 2.72 -14.56 -11.64
CA LYS A 51 3.58 -13.80 -10.73
C LYS A 51 4.28 -14.77 -9.78
N ALA A 52 5.53 -14.48 -9.45
CA ALA A 52 6.24 -15.21 -8.41
C ALA A 52 5.45 -15.07 -7.09
N ALA A 53 5.36 -16.18 -6.36
CA ALA A 53 4.77 -16.17 -5.03
C ALA A 53 5.55 -15.22 -4.11
N GLY A 54 4.85 -14.62 -3.14
CA GLY A 54 5.47 -13.76 -2.14
C GLY A 54 6.27 -14.54 -1.11
N LEU A 55 6.59 -13.88 0.01
CA LEU A 55 7.20 -14.53 1.17
C LEU A 55 6.30 -15.61 1.80
N ASP A 56 4.99 -15.49 1.59
CA ASP A 56 3.99 -16.48 1.96
C ASP A 56 4.05 -17.74 1.10
N VAL A 57 4.78 -17.72 -0.02
CA VAL A 57 4.88 -18.81 -0.99
C VAL A 57 3.50 -19.15 -1.60
N ILE A 58 2.52 -18.25 -1.49
CA ILE A 58 1.18 -18.44 -2.04
C ILE A 58 1.07 -17.69 -3.37
N PRO A 59 0.90 -18.40 -4.51
CA PRO A 59 0.68 -17.75 -5.80
C PRO A 59 -0.75 -17.21 -5.91
N ALA A 60 -0.96 -16.21 -6.76
CA ALA A 60 -2.28 -15.62 -6.99
C ALA A 60 -3.32 -16.66 -7.49
N GLU A 61 -2.86 -17.66 -8.23
CA GLU A 61 -3.64 -18.79 -8.72
C GLU A 61 -4.24 -19.62 -7.59
N ALA A 62 -3.49 -19.82 -6.49
CA ALA A 62 -4.00 -20.56 -5.33
C ALA A 62 -5.14 -19.81 -4.65
N ILE A 63 -5.02 -18.48 -4.51
CA ILE A 63 -6.08 -17.63 -3.96
C ILE A 63 -7.32 -17.63 -4.89
N LYS A 64 -7.12 -17.75 -6.20
CA LYS A 64 -8.20 -17.85 -7.18
C LYS A 64 -8.83 -19.24 -7.28
N ALA A 65 -8.19 -20.29 -6.77
CA ALA A 65 -8.71 -21.65 -6.84
C ALA A 65 -9.97 -21.82 -5.98
N ASP A 66 -10.02 -21.13 -4.83
CA ASP A 66 -11.20 -21.05 -3.97
C ASP A 66 -11.46 -19.60 -3.55
N ILE A 67 -12.19 -18.89 -4.42
CA ILE A 67 -12.49 -17.46 -4.24
C ILE A 67 -13.41 -17.24 -3.04
N ASP A 68 -14.40 -18.11 -2.83
CA ASP A 68 -15.39 -17.88 -1.79
C ASP A 68 -14.76 -18.03 -0.39
N THR A 69 -13.94 -19.06 -0.18
CA THR A 69 -13.14 -19.21 1.05
C THR A 69 -12.15 -18.05 1.24
N ALA A 70 -11.44 -17.65 0.18
CA ALA A 70 -10.52 -16.53 0.25
C ALA A 70 -11.23 -15.20 0.62
N VAL A 71 -12.42 -14.96 0.07
CA VAL A 71 -13.23 -13.77 0.39
C VAL A 71 -13.64 -13.77 1.86
N ASP A 72 -14.09 -14.90 2.41
CA ASP A 72 -14.53 -14.95 3.81
C ASP A 72 -13.38 -14.73 4.80
N ILE A 73 -12.21 -15.34 4.54
CA ILE A 73 -11.01 -15.15 5.37
C ILE A 73 -10.54 -13.68 5.30
N LEU A 74 -10.40 -13.13 4.09
CA LEU A 74 -9.92 -11.77 3.89
C LEU A 74 -10.90 -10.73 4.43
N HIS A 75 -12.21 -10.94 4.26
CA HIS A 75 -13.23 -10.05 4.82
C HIS A 75 -13.17 -10.01 6.34
N SER A 76 -13.04 -11.17 7.01
CA SER A 76 -12.88 -11.22 8.46
C SER A 76 -11.64 -10.44 8.93
N LEU A 77 -10.52 -10.59 8.22
CA LEU A 77 -9.28 -9.88 8.53
C LEU A 77 -9.42 -8.37 8.33
N PHE A 78 -9.95 -7.93 7.18
CA PHE A 78 -10.09 -6.51 6.87
C PHE A 78 -11.05 -5.80 7.83
N ILE A 79 -12.15 -6.43 8.23
CA ILE A 79 -13.08 -5.85 9.22
C ILE A 79 -12.43 -5.72 10.60
N LYS A 80 -11.53 -6.65 10.98
CA LYS A 80 -10.77 -6.52 12.23
C LYS A 80 -9.82 -5.32 12.18
N ILE A 81 -9.03 -5.21 11.11
CA ILE A 81 -8.10 -4.09 10.91
C ILE A 81 -8.88 -2.76 10.88
N TRP A 82 -10.00 -2.72 10.16
CA TRP A 82 -10.84 -1.52 10.05
C TRP A 82 -11.47 -1.05 11.36
N LYS A 83 -11.68 -1.95 12.33
CA LYS A 83 -12.25 -1.62 13.65
C LYS A 83 -11.20 -1.25 14.70
N GLU A 84 -9.95 -1.65 14.47
CA GLU A 84 -8.84 -1.44 15.40
C GLU A 84 -8.11 -0.11 15.13
N GLU A 85 -8.27 0.45 13.92
CA GLU A 85 -7.78 1.79 13.53
C GLU A 85 -8.73 2.92 14.00
#